data_AF-A0A9E4ZL69-F1
#
_entry.id   AF-A0A9E4ZL69-F1
#
_cell.length_a   1.000
_cell.length_b   1.000
_cell.length_c   1.000
_cell.angle_alpha   90.00
_cell.angle_beta   90.00
_cell.angle_gamma   90.00
#
_symmetry.space_group_name_H-M   'P 1'
#
loop_
_entity.id
_entity.type
_entity.pdbx_description
1 polymer ?
#
loop_
_entity_poly.entity_id
_entity_poly.type
_entity_poly.pdbx_seq_one_letter_code
_entity_poly.pdbx_strand_id
1 'polypeptide(L)' 'MATVDRQEILIIFASFLIGSAAGWWSRTHWGDGLIAVAATLIGTVLGYFIIVTVLRAAGHPVG' A
#
# COMPACT_ATOMS: atom_id res chain seq x y z
N MET A 1 5.79 21.88 12.69
CA MET A 1 5.19 20.53 12.79
C MET A 1 4.32 20.36 11.57
N ALA A 2 4.74 19.53 10.61
CA ALA A 2 3.94 19.26 9.42
C ALA A 2 2.67 18.53 9.88
N THR A 3 1.51 19.17 9.71
CA THR A 3 0.22 18.51 9.83
C THR A 3 0.17 17.48 8.72
N VAL A 4 0.39 16.21 9.04
CA VAL A 4 0.19 15.13 8.07
C VAL A 4 -1.23 15.25 7.57
N ASP A 5 -1.38 15.46 6.27
CA ASP A 5 -2.70 15.67 5.67
C ASP A 5 -3.51 14.38 5.87
N ARG A 6 -4.79 14.50 6.25
CA ARG A 6 -5.65 13.32 6.47
C ARG A 6 -5.69 12.44 5.22
N GLN A 7 -5.57 13.04 4.04
CA GLN A 7 -5.48 12.33 2.77
C GLN A 7 -4.23 11.43 2.70
N GLU A 8 -3.08 11.92 3.16
CA GLU A 8 -1.83 11.16 3.14
C GLU A 8 -1.88 9.95 4.09
N ILE A 9 -2.47 10.13 5.28
CA ILE A 9 -2.70 9.05 6.24
C ILE A 9 -3.59 7.96 5.62
N LEU A 10 -4.67 8.36 4.93
CA LEU A 10 -5.58 7.42 4.28
C LEU A 10 -4.89 6.67 3.13
N ILE A 11 -4.05 7.33 2.34
CA ILE A 11 -3.28 6.70 1.27
C ILE A 11 -2.32 5.66 1.85
N ILE A 12 -1.56 6.00 2.90
CA ILE A 12 -0.63 5.07 3.55
C ILE A 12 -1.39 3.88 4.15
N PHE A 13 -2.51 4.14 4.82
CA PHE A 13 -3.35 3.09 5.40
C PHE A 13 -3.91 2.13 4.34
N ALA A 14 -4.46 2.66 3.24
CA ALA A 14 -4.96 1.86 2.13
C ALA A 14 -3.84 1.03 1.48
N SER A 15 -2.65 1.62 1.32
CA SER A 15 -1.47 0.92 0.81
C SER A 15 -1.06 -0.23 1.73
N PHE A 16 -1.06 -0.01 3.04
CA PHE A 16 -0.76 -1.05 4.03
C PHE A 16 -1.78 -2.20 3.98
N LEU A 17 -3.07 -1.89 3.79
CA LEU A 17 -4.11 -2.90 3.62
C LEU A 17 -3.89 -3.75 2.36
N ILE A 18 -3.54 -3.12 1.23
CA ILE A 18 -3.23 -3.83 -0.02
C ILE A 18 -2.05 -4.78 0.18
N GLY A 19 -0.97 -4.30 0.80
CA GLY A 19 0.17 -5.16 1.13
C GLY A 19 -0.20 -6.29 2.08
N SER A 20 -0.95 -6.01 3.15
CA SER A 20 -1.38 -7.03 4.11
C SER A 20 -2.23 -8.12 3.46
N ALA A 21 -3.12 -7.76 2.53
CA ALA A 21 -3.89 -8.70 1.74
C ALA A 21 -2.99 -9.57 0.84
N ALA A 22 -2.00 -8.96 0.17
CA ALA A 22 -1.02 -9.69 -0.64
C ALA A 22 -0.17 -10.66 0.20
N GLY A 23 0.27 -10.24 1.38
CA GLY A 23 0.99 -11.07 2.34
C GLY A 23 0.17 -12.26 2.85
N TRP A 24 -1.09 -12.02 3.21
CA TRP A 24 -2.01 -13.08 3.65
C TRP A 24 -2.27 -14.10 2.52
N TRP A 25 -2.52 -13.61 1.30
CA TRP A 25 -2.69 -14.46 0.13
C TRP A 25 -1.46 -15.31 -0.13
N SER A 26 -0.26 -14.70 -0.09
CA SER A 26 1.02 -15.37 -0.26
C SER A 26 1.23 -16.45 0.80
N ARG A 27 0.96 -16.17 2.08
CA ARG A 27 1.05 -17.16 3.15
C ARG A 27 0.11 -18.35 2.91
N THR A 28 -1.11 -18.07 2.45
CA THR A 28 -2.11 -19.13 2.17
C THR A 28 -1.68 -20.04 1.02
N HIS A 29 -0.97 -19.50 0.01
CA HIS A 29 -0.57 -20.26 -1.18
C HIS A 29 0.80 -20.94 -1.06
N TRP A 30 1.76 -20.29 -0.39
CA TRP A 30 3.16 -20.72 -0.38
C TRP A 30 3.63 -21.19 1.01
N GLY A 31 2.87 -20.90 2.08
CA GLY A 31 3.17 -21.31 3.46
C GLY A 31 4.40 -20.65 4.09
N ASP A 32 5.22 -19.97 3.31
CA ASP A 32 6.48 -19.37 3.75
C ASP A 32 6.27 -17.96 4.34
N GLY A 33 6.72 -17.77 5.58
CA GLY A 33 6.67 -16.49 6.28
C GLY A 33 7.51 -15.40 5.62
N LEU A 34 8.67 -15.73 5.04
CA LEU A 34 9.54 -14.79 4.36
C LEU A 34 8.88 -14.27 3.08
N ILE A 35 8.28 -15.16 2.29
CA ILE A 35 7.55 -14.80 1.06
C ILE A 35 6.34 -13.94 1.41
N ALA A 36 5.62 -14.26 2.48
CA ALA A 36 4.50 -13.45 2.95
C ALA A 36 4.94 -12.03 3.36
N VAL A 37 6.08 -11.88 4.04
CA VAL A 37 6.63 -10.56 4.40
C VAL A 37 7.06 -9.79 3.16
N ALA A 38 7.76 -10.44 2.22
CA ALA A 38 8.17 -9.81 0.96
C ALA A 38 6.96 -9.36 0.13
N ALA A 39 5.93 -10.19 0.01
CA ALA A 39 4.68 -9.86 -0.67
C ALA A 39 3.94 -8.70 0.02
N THR A 40 3.99 -8.64 1.35
CA THR A 40 3.41 -7.52 2.12
C THR A 40 4.10 -6.20 1.77
N LEU A 41 5.44 -6.17 1.85
CA LEU A 41 6.24 -4.99 1.55
C LEU A 41 6.05 -4.51 0.11
N ILE A 42 6.18 -5.43 -0.85
CA ILE A 42 6.02 -5.12 -2.28
C ILE A 42 4.60 -4.63 -2.55
N GLY A 43 3.58 -5.30 -2.01
CA GLY A 43 2.18 -4.91 -2.18
C GLY A 43 1.87 -3.54 -1.58
N THR A 44 2.47 -3.18 -0.44
CA THR A 44 2.31 -1.84 0.14
C THR A 44 2.93 -0.75 -0.73
N VAL A 45 4.16 -0.97 -1.20
CA VAL A 45 4.85 0.00 -2.08
C VAL A 45 4.10 0.18 -3.39
N LEU A 46 3.71 -0.92 -4.04
CA LEU A 46 2.93 -0.86 -5.27
C LEU A 46 1.55 -0.24 -5.06
N GLY A 47 0.87 -0.59 -3.96
CA GLY A 47 -0.42 0.00 -3.60
C GLY A 47 -0.34 1.52 -3.47
N TYR A 48 0.71 2.03 -2.83
CA TYR A 48 0.96 3.47 -2.72
C TYR A 48 1.14 4.12 -4.09
N PHE A 49 2.04 3.57 -4.93
CA PHE A 49 2.26 4.11 -6.27
C PHE A 49 1.01 4.11 -7.14
N ILE A 50 0.22 3.04 -7.08
CA ILE A 50 -1.05 2.95 -7.82
C ILE A 50 -2.01 4.04 -7.35
N ILE A 51 -2.23 4.16 -6.03
CA ILE A 51 -3.15 5.15 -5.46
C ILE A 51 -2.73 6.57 -5.83
N VAL A 52 -1.45 6.91 -5.64
CA VAL A 52 -0.91 8.25 -5.97
C VAL A 52 -1.03 8.52 -7.47
N THR A 53 -0.74 7.54 -8.32
CA THR A 53 -0.85 7.69 -9.78
C THR A 53 -2.30 7.94 -10.19
N VAL A 54 -3.25 7.19 -9.62
CA VAL A 54 -4.69 7.35 -9.89
C VAL A 54 -5.18 8.72 -9.40
N LEU A 55 -4.79 9.14 -8.19
CA LEU A 55 -5.17 10.44 -7.65
C LEU A 55 -4.62 11.60 -8.50
N ARG A 56 -3.36 11.49 -8.94
CA ARG A 56 -2.75 12.48 -9.83
C ARG A 56 -3.44 12.51 -11.20
N ALA A 57 -3.79 11.35 -11.76
CA ALA A 57 -4.52 11.25 -13.02
C ALA A 57 -5.95 11.83 -12.90
N ALA A 58 -6.56 11.75 -11.72
CA ALA A 58 -7.86 12.34 -11.42
C ALA A 58 -7.79 13.85 -11.08
N GLY A 59 -6.60 14.47 -11.13
CA GLY A 59 -6.43 15.90 -10.87
C GLY A 59 -6.36 16.29 -9.39
N HIS A 60 -6.23 15.33 -8.48
CA HIS A 60 -6.00 15.62 -7.07
C HIS A 60 -4.53 15.98 -6.83
N PRO A 61 -4.23 17.11 -6.16
CA PRO A 61 -2.88 17.46 -5.76
C PRO A 61 -2.42 16.48 -4.66
N VAL A 62 -1.59 15.53 -5.04
CA VAL A 62 -0.82 14.67 -4.15
C VAL A 62 0.62 15.18 -4.15
N GLY A 63 1.10 15.58 -2.97
CA GLY A 63 2.42 16.18 -2.73
C GLY A 63 3.58 15.28 -3.11
#